data_AF-A0A1Y3EG37-F1
#
_entry.id   AF-A0A1Y3EG37-F1
#
_cell.length_a   1.000
_cell.length_b   1.000
_cell.length_c   1.000
_cell.angle_alpha   90.00
_cell.angle_beta   90.00
_cell.angle_gamma   90.00
#
_symmetry.space_group_name_H-M   'P 1'
#
loop_
_entity.id
_entity.type
_entity.pdbx_description
1 polymer ?
#
loop_
_entity_poly.entity_id
_entity_poly.type
_entity_poly.pdbx_seq_one_letter_code
_entity_poly.pdbx_strand_id
1 'polypeptide(L)'
;MALGTSRREPRVRQYSLLSVLFSGGVDSLLICAALGQLLAQGSEVDLLNVSFSNGDCPTASADRISGKSYFLNDDFHSGQQGYELLRQHYPKIKWNWVEIDVTSDQWANIRKTIVQKLLHPSDTVMDDSIGCALWFAGNCSASSSSSAGGGGVVEKLFIGSGADELFGGYMNHRTTFTRQGQQALQQTLEEELRRIGQRSLGRDDRVLDRPWRTTHAPFLDEPFVVWVNQLPLEWKVDLRYPRGLGEKLIIRAVLWKLGFNPSCFLCKRAIQFGSNVVKLQDKKLLGHMTLQSTTPR
;
A
#
# COMPACT_ATOMS: atom_id res chain seq x y z
N MET A 1 34.39 -23.76 -28.71
CA MET A 1 34.31 -23.49 -27.26
C MET A 1 33.75 -22.10 -27.07
N ALA A 2 32.44 -22.02 -26.83
CA ALA A 2 31.78 -20.80 -26.40
C ALA A 2 31.71 -20.80 -24.88
N LEU A 3 31.90 -19.64 -24.26
CA LEU A 3 31.13 -19.12 -23.12
C LEU A 3 31.75 -17.77 -22.72
N GLY A 4 31.37 -16.72 -23.44
CA GLY A 4 31.54 -15.34 -22.99
C GLY A 4 30.50 -15.05 -21.92
N THR A 5 30.93 -14.87 -20.68
CA THR A 5 30.09 -14.48 -19.56
C THR A 5 29.78 -12.98 -19.65
N SER A 6 28.68 -12.63 -20.31
CA SER A 6 28.10 -11.29 -20.26
C SER A 6 27.58 -11.00 -18.86
N ARG A 7 28.40 -10.37 -18.00
CA ARG A 7 27.92 -9.69 -16.77
C ARG A 7 26.89 -8.63 -17.19
N ARG A 8 25.61 -8.88 -16.89
CA ARG A 8 24.56 -7.85 -17.02
C ARG A 8 24.80 -6.80 -15.93
N GLU A 9 25.27 -5.63 -16.31
CA GLU A 9 25.22 -4.45 -15.44
C GLU A 9 23.77 -4.18 -15.01
N PRO A 10 23.52 -3.74 -13.76
CA PRO A 10 22.18 -3.39 -13.32
C PRO A 10 21.68 -2.20 -14.14
N ARG A 11 20.73 -2.46 -15.05
CA ARG A 11 20.04 -1.39 -15.79
C ARG A 11 19.34 -0.48 -14.78
N VAL A 12 19.79 0.77 -14.68
CA VAL A 12 19.08 1.84 -13.96
C VAL A 12 17.68 1.93 -14.55
N ARG A 13 16.64 1.56 -13.79
CA ARG A 13 15.26 1.65 -14.26
C ARG A 13 14.76 3.07 -14.08
N GLN A 14 14.41 3.71 -15.19
CA GLN A 14 13.68 4.97 -15.19
C GLN A 14 12.21 4.69 -14.87
N TYR A 15 11.66 5.42 -13.89
CA TYR A 15 10.25 5.32 -13.52
C TYR A 15 9.38 6.21 -14.42
N SER A 16 8.13 5.79 -14.61
CA SER A 16 7.08 6.60 -15.20
C SER A 16 6.79 7.82 -14.32
N LEU A 17 6.20 8.87 -14.92
CA LEU A 17 5.76 10.05 -14.15
C LEU A 17 4.55 9.78 -13.26
N LEU A 18 3.86 8.67 -13.49
CA LEU A 18 2.73 8.22 -12.70
C LEU A 18 3.10 6.87 -12.07
N SER A 19 3.02 6.81 -10.74
CA SER A 19 3.33 5.62 -9.96
C SER A 19 2.22 5.35 -8.96
N VAL A 20 1.96 4.10 -8.64
CA VAL A 20 0.99 3.68 -7.60
C VAL A 20 1.68 2.73 -6.65
N LEU A 21 1.59 2.98 -5.33
CA LEU A 21 1.94 1.95 -4.35
C LEU A 21 0.90 0.82 -4.43
N PHE A 22 1.32 -0.33 -4.95
CA PHE A 22 0.40 -1.36 -5.42
C PHE A 22 0.62 -2.70 -4.70
N SER A 23 -0.38 -3.11 -3.91
CA SER A 23 -0.40 -4.40 -3.21
C SER A 23 -1.32 -5.44 -3.87
N GLY A 24 -2.14 -5.02 -4.84
CA GLY A 24 -3.25 -5.83 -5.37
C GLY A 24 -4.49 -5.84 -4.46
N GLY A 25 -4.44 -5.17 -3.31
CA GLY A 25 -5.61 -4.91 -2.49
C GLY A 25 -6.60 -3.97 -3.18
N VAL A 26 -7.87 -4.04 -2.77
CA VAL A 26 -8.99 -3.32 -3.41
C VAL A 26 -8.78 -1.80 -3.50
N ASP A 27 -8.04 -1.19 -2.57
CA ASP A 27 -7.81 0.26 -2.57
C ASP A 27 -6.88 0.67 -3.72
N SER A 28 -5.70 0.04 -3.78
CA SER A 28 -4.72 0.28 -4.85
C SER A 28 -5.27 -0.15 -6.23
N LEU A 29 -6.09 -1.21 -6.27
CA LEU A 29 -6.72 -1.68 -7.50
C LEU A 29 -7.78 -0.70 -7.99
N LEU A 30 -8.59 -0.10 -7.11
CA LEU A 30 -9.57 0.92 -7.50
C LEU A 30 -8.89 2.18 -8.03
N ILE A 31 -7.79 2.64 -7.40
CA ILE A 31 -6.98 3.75 -7.91
C ILE A 31 -6.50 3.44 -9.33
N CYS A 32 -5.93 2.26 -9.55
CA CYS A 32 -5.47 1.86 -10.89
C CYS A 32 -6.62 1.76 -11.88
N ALA A 33 -7.78 1.26 -11.46
CA ALA A 33 -8.95 1.18 -12.33
C ALA A 33 -9.43 2.58 -12.75
N ALA A 34 -9.44 3.54 -11.84
CA ALA A 34 -9.76 4.93 -12.15
C ALA A 34 -8.74 5.55 -13.13
N LEU A 35 -7.43 5.36 -12.88
CA LEU A 35 -6.38 5.78 -13.81
C LEU A 35 -6.55 5.14 -15.20
N GLY A 36 -6.89 3.84 -15.24
CA GLY A 36 -7.14 3.11 -16.48
C GLY A 36 -8.28 3.70 -17.32
N GLN A 37 -9.32 4.22 -16.68
CA GLN A 37 -10.41 4.91 -17.36
C GLN A 37 -9.98 6.29 -17.87
N LEU A 38 -9.31 7.08 -17.02
CA LEU A 38 -9.02 8.49 -17.24
C LEU A 38 -7.84 8.76 -18.19
N LEU A 39 -6.83 7.91 -18.19
CA LEU A 39 -5.59 8.15 -18.93
C LEU A 39 -5.77 7.90 -20.43
N ALA A 40 -5.00 8.66 -21.23
CA ALA A 40 -4.95 8.52 -22.68
C ALA A 40 -4.15 7.27 -23.09
N GLN A 41 -4.37 6.81 -24.32
CA GLN A 41 -3.63 5.68 -24.88
C GLN A 41 -2.13 5.96 -24.89
N GLY A 42 -1.34 4.95 -24.51
CA GLY A 42 0.11 5.04 -24.43
C GLY A 42 0.64 5.64 -23.13
N SER A 43 -0.23 6.09 -22.21
CA SER A 43 0.21 6.49 -20.87
C SER A 43 0.87 5.31 -20.15
N GLU A 44 1.94 5.60 -19.39
CA GLU A 44 2.67 4.61 -18.61
C GLU A 44 2.39 4.82 -17.11
N VAL A 45 2.18 3.72 -16.38
CA VAL A 45 1.96 3.75 -14.93
C VAL A 45 2.78 2.65 -14.26
N ASP A 46 3.61 3.03 -13.30
CA ASP A 46 4.41 2.08 -12.53
C ASP A 46 3.65 1.59 -11.30
N LEU A 47 3.54 0.27 -11.16
CA LEU A 47 2.93 -0.39 -10.02
C LEU A 47 4.05 -0.86 -9.07
N LEU A 48 4.25 -0.11 -7.99
CA LEU A 48 5.35 -0.32 -7.05
C LEU A 48 4.95 -1.33 -5.97
N ASN A 49 5.56 -2.52 -6.01
CA ASN A 49 5.26 -3.61 -5.07
C ASN A 49 6.49 -3.97 -4.22
N VAL A 50 6.44 -3.65 -2.93
CA VAL A 50 7.53 -3.90 -1.98
C VAL A 50 7.42 -5.26 -1.30
N SER A 51 8.55 -5.93 -1.16
CA SER A 51 8.68 -7.18 -0.43
C SER A 51 9.96 -7.22 0.39
N PHE A 52 9.88 -7.77 1.60
CA PHE A 52 10.99 -7.91 2.52
C PHE A 52 11.34 -9.39 2.70
N SER A 53 12.63 -9.70 2.61
CA SER A 53 13.16 -11.06 2.70
C SER A 53 14.32 -11.17 3.68
N ASN A 54 14.43 -12.34 4.32
CA ASN A 54 15.60 -12.78 5.09
C ASN A 54 15.87 -14.26 4.77
N GLY A 55 16.93 -14.84 5.34
CA GLY A 55 17.29 -16.24 5.12
C GLY A 55 16.16 -17.26 5.40
N ASP A 56 15.21 -16.90 6.26
CA ASP A 56 14.08 -17.76 6.67
C ASP A 56 12.75 -17.41 5.96
N CYS A 57 12.74 -16.38 5.10
CA CYS A 57 11.52 -15.89 4.47
C CYS A 57 11.72 -15.74 2.96
N PRO A 58 10.93 -16.43 2.12
CA PRO A 58 11.05 -16.34 0.67
C PRO A 58 10.86 -14.89 0.19
N THR A 59 11.51 -14.56 -0.93
CA THR A 59 11.50 -13.22 -1.56
C THR A 59 10.11 -12.78 -2.03
N ALA A 60 9.17 -13.70 -2.15
CA ALA A 60 7.80 -13.40 -2.55
C ALA A 60 6.92 -13.17 -1.31
N SER A 61 6.59 -11.91 -1.05
CA SER A 61 5.66 -11.54 0.03
C SER A 61 4.22 -11.88 -0.30
N ALA A 62 3.39 -11.91 0.72
CA ALA A 62 2.01 -12.30 0.54
C ALA A 62 1.24 -11.30 -0.33
N ASP A 63 1.53 -10.00 -0.27
CA ASP A 63 0.92 -9.05 -1.22
C ASP A 63 1.26 -9.40 -2.69
N ARG A 64 2.41 -10.04 -2.94
CA ARG A 64 2.84 -10.46 -4.27
C ARG A 64 2.18 -11.77 -4.72
N ILE A 65 2.16 -12.79 -3.84
CA ILE A 65 1.83 -14.18 -4.20
C ILE A 65 0.72 -14.84 -3.36
N SER A 66 0.17 -14.20 -2.33
CA SER A 66 -0.85 -14.83 -1.47
C SER A 66 -1.81 -13.82 -0.83
N GLY A 67 -3.03 -13.84 -1.30
CA GLY A 67 -4.21 -13.17 -0.79
C GLY A 67 -5.22 -14.23 -0.39
N LYS A 68 -5.91 -14.00 0.72
CA LYS A 68 -7.07 -14.83 1.09
C LYS A 68 -8.32 -14.19 0.50
N SER A 69 -9.03 -14.92 -0.34
CA SER A 69 -10.38 -14.56 -0.78
C SER A 69 -11.39 -15.31 0.08
N TYR A 70 -12.55 -14.71 0.32
CA TYR A 70 -13.64 -15.42 0.99
C TYR A 70 -14.32 -16.45 0.09
N PHE A 71 -14.38 -16.17 -1.22
CA PHE A 71 -15.11 -17.00 -2.18
C PHE A 71 -14.25 -18.09 -2.82
N LEU A 72 -12.93 -18.11 -2.54
CA LEU A 72 -12.00 -19.09 -3.10
C LEU A 72 -11.23 -19.78 -1.97
N ASN A 73 -11.12 -21.11 -2.07
CA ASN A 73 -10.42 -21.93 -1.09
C ASN A 73 -8.90 -22.01 -1.31
N ASP A 74 -8.40 -21.45 -2.42
CA ASP A 74 -6.98 -21.47 -2.78
C ASP A 74 -6.27 -20.14 -2.44
N ASP A 75 -4.97 -20.23 -2.11
CA ASP A 75 -4.09 -19.08 -1.94
C ASP A 75 -4.02 -18.27 -3.25
N PHE A 76 -4.61 -17.07 -3.25
CA PHE A 76 -4.85 -16.29 -4.45
C PHE A 76 -3.72 -15.27 -4.69
N HIS A 77 -3.09 -15.18 -5.85
CA HIS A 77 -1.97 -14.24 -6.06
C HIS A 77 -2.43 -12.78 -6.20
N SER A 78 -2.60 -12.05 -5.09
CA SER A 78 -3.27 -10.74 -5.07
C SER A 78 -2.64 -9.68 -5.98
N GLY A 79 -1.34 -9.44 -5.88
CA GLY A 79 -0.64 -8.41 -6.63
C GLY A 79 -0.55 -8.70 -8.11
N GLN A 80 0.00 -9.87 -8.47
CA GLN A 80 0.19 -10.25 -9.87
C GLN A 80 -1.13 -10.36 -10.63
N GLN A 81 -2.18 -10.90 -9.99
CA GLN A 81 -3.49 -10.99 -10.64
C GLN A 81 -4.17 -9.65 -10.81
N GLY A 82 -4.07 -8.76 -9.82
CA GLY A 82 -4.54 -7.37 -9.98
C GLY A 82 -3.87 -6.69 -11.18
N TYR A 83 -2.56 -6.89 -11.34
CA TYR A 83 -1.80 -6.40 -12.49
C TYR A 83 -2.26 -7.01 -13.82
N GLU A 84 -2.48 -8.33 -13.88
CA GLU A 84 -2.99 -9.00 -15.09
C GLU A 84 -4.38 -8.49 -15.48
N LEU A 85 -5.29 -8.34 -14.51
CA LEU A 85 -6.61 -7.77 -14.74
C LEU A 85 -6.53 -6.33 -15.27
N LEU A 86 -5.64 -5.50 -14.72
CA LEU A 86 -5.43 -4.13 -15.23
C LEU A 86 -4.99 -4.12 -16.70
N ARG A 87 -4.09 -5.02 -17.08
CA ARG A 87 -3.65 -5.16 -18.48
C ARG A 87 -4.77 -5.65 -19.40
N GLN A 88 -5.64 -6.52 -18.91
CA GLN A 88 -6.78 -7.03 -19.67
C GLN A 88 -7.88 -5.96 -19.85
N HIS A 89 -8.25 -5.26 -18.79
CA HIS A 89 -9.33 -4.27 -18.81
C HIS A 89 -8.90 -2.93 -19.42
N TYR A 90 -7.63 -2.55 -19.27
CA TYR A 90 -7.10 -1.28 -19.75
C TYR A 90 -5.83 -1.47 -20.59
N PRO A 91 -5.92 -2.17 -21.75
CA PRO A 91 -4.76 -2.45 -22.61
C PRO A 91 -4.19 -1.19 -23.26
N LYS A 92 -4.94 -0.08 -23.26
CA LYS A 92 -4.47 1.23 -23.74
C LYS A 92 -3.39 1.85 -22.84
N ILE A 93 -3.26 1.39 -21.60
CA ILE A 93 -2.28 1.87 -20.62
C ILE A 93 -1.15 0.86 -20.53
N LYS A 94 0.10 1.34 -20.53
CA LYS A 94 1.27 0.52 -20.27
C LYS A 94 1.48 0.43 -18.76
N TRP A 95 0.97 -0.63 -18.17
CA TRP A 95 1.20 -0.96 -16.77
C TRP A 95 2.58 -1.61 -16.61
N ASN A 96 3.44 -1.02 -15.77
CA ASN A 96 4.77 -1.54 -15.48
C ASN A 96 4.78 -2.16 -14.08
N TRP A 97 4.96 -3.49 -13.98
CA TRP A 97 5.16 -4.16 -12.70
C TRP A 97 6.58 -3.93 -12.17
N VAL A 98 6.70 -3.27 -11.02
CA VAL A 98 7.99 -2.95 -10.39
C VAL A 98 8.10 -3.64 -9.03
N GLU A 99 8.93 -4.68 -8.99
CA GLU A 99 9.25 -5.41 -7.77
C GLU A 99 10.38 -4.69 -7.02
N ILE A 100 10.13 -4.39 -5.75
CA ILE A 100 11.09 -3.78 -4.84
C ILE A 100 11.40 -4.82 -3.76
N ASP A 101 12.44 -5.61 -3.99
CA ASP A 101 12.90 -6.63 -3.06
C ASP A 101 13.95 -6.06 -2.12
N VAL A 102 13.65 -6.13 -0.83
CA VAL A 102 14.46 -5.54 0.23
C VAL A 102 15.08 -6.65 1.07
N THR A 103 16.40 -6.64 1.16
CA THR A 103 17.14 -7.56 2.03
C THR A 103 17.13 -7.07 3.49
N SER A 104 17.31 -8.00 4.42
CA SER A 104 17.45 -7.68 5.85
C SER A 104 18.52 -6.61 6.12
N ASP A 105 19.66 -6.66 5.41
CA ASP A 105 20.75 -5.71 5.60
C ASP A 105 20.39 -4.30 5.09
N GLN A 106 19.76 -4.22 3.92
CA GLN A 106 19.27 -2.95 3.37
C GLN A 106 18.24 -2.33 4.31
N TRP A 107 17.27 -3.13 4.76
CA TRP A 107 16.25 -2.72 5.72
C TRP A 107 16.88 -2.19 7.01
N ALA A 108 17.77 -2.97 7.65
CA ALA A 108 18.38 -2.59 8.92
C ALA A 108 19.16 -1.27 8.83
N ASN A 109 19.93 -1.09 7.76
CA ASN A 109 20.71 0.12 7.53
C ASN A 109 19.81 1.37 7.34
N ILE A 110 18.87 1.30 6.39
CA ILE A 110 17.97 2.42 6.07
C ILE A 110 17.05 2.75 7.25
N ARG A 111 16.53 1.72 7.93
CA ARG A 111 15.69 1.89 9.11
C ARG A 111 16.38 2.77 10.15
N LYS A 112 17.61 2.40 10.51
CA LYS A 112 18.40 3.10 11.54
C LYS A 112 18.87 4.49 11.10
N THR A 113 19.25 4.64 9.83
CA THR A 113 19.89 5.88 9.36
C THR A 113 18.89 6.96 8.94
N ILE A 114 17.73 6.56 8.41
CA ILE A 114 16.75 7.45 7.77
C ILE A 114 15.37 7.30 8.42
N VAL A 115 14.75 6.12 8.31
CA VAL A 115 13.31 5.97 8.62
C VAL A 115 12.99 6.34 10.07
N GLN A 116 13.76 5.86 11.05
CA GLN A 116 13.52 6.18 12.46
C GLN A 116 13.52 7.69 12.75
N LYS A 117 14.35 8.46 12.04
CA LYS A 117 14.36 9.93 12.17
C LYS A 117 13.11 10.55 11.54
N LEU A 118 12.66 9.99 10.42
CA LEU A 118 11.44 10.37 9.71
C LEU A 118 10.15 9.87 10.36
N LEU A 119 10.19 9.19 11.51
CA LEU A 119 8.99 8.71 12.21
C LEU A 119 8.54 9.63 13.36
N HIS A 120 9.45 10.44 13.92
CA HIS A 120 9.16 11.35 15.02
C HIS A 120 8.02 12.36 14.72
N PRO A 121 6.96 12.45 15.56
CA PRO A 121 6.98 12.09 16.98
C PRO A 121 6.57 10.67 17.30
N SER A 122 6.17 9.86 16.32
CA SER A 122 5.80 8.47 16.60
C SER A 122 7.03 7.58 16.84
N ASP A 123 6.92 6.71 17.83
CA ASP A 123 7.94 5.76 18.27
C ASP A 123 7.38 4.33 18.42
N THR A 124 6.22 4.04 17.81
CA THR A 124 5.61 2.71 17.91
C THR A 124 6.24 1.72 16.92
N VAL A 125 6.27 0.43 17.28
CA VAL A 125 6.72 -0.66 16.39
C VAL A 125 5.85 -0.75 15.12
N MET A 126 4.56 -0.41 15.23
CA MET A 126 3.65 -0.39 14.09
C MET A 126 4.03 0.72 13.11
N ASP A 127 4.28 1.94 13.60
CA ASP A 127 4.71 3.06 12.76
C ASP A 127 6.08 2.82 12.14
N ASP A 128 6.99 2.18 12.87
CA ASP A 128 8.26 1.70 12.34
C ASP A 128 8.09 0.75 11.17
N SER A 129 7.21 -0.25 11.31
CA SER A 129 6.96 -1.24 10.27
C SER A 129 6.32 -0.61 9.04
N ILE A 130 5.27 0.21 9.23
CA ILE A 130 4.56 0.86 8.13
C ILE A 130 5.47 1.87 7.45
N GLY A 131 6.18 2.69 8.22
CA GLY A 131 7.12 3.68 7.70
C GLY A 131 8.25 3.06 6.91
N CYS A 132 8.82 1.94 7.37
CA CYS A 132 9.80 1.18 6.59
C CYS A 132 9.20 0.70 5.27
N ALA A 133 8.02 0.06 5.30
CA ALA A 133 7.39 -0.46 4.09
C ALA A 133 7.11 0.66 3.07
N LEU A 134 6.55 1.78 3.51
CA LEU A 134 6.27 2.94 2.66
C LEU A 134 7.56 3.59 2.13
N TRP A 135 8.56 3.79 2.99
CA TRP A 135 9.82 4.39 2.58
C TRP A 135 10.47 3.55 1.48
N PHE A 136 10.56 2.23 1.65
CA PHE A 136 11.14 1.35 0.63
C PHE A 136 10.28 1.32 -0.64
N ALA A 137 8.96 1.22 -0.51
CA ALA A 137 8.06 1.19 -1.67
C ALA A 137 8.14 2.49 -2.49
N GLY A 138 8.29 3.63 -1.84
CA GLY A 138 8.42 4.93 -2.50
C GLY A 138 9.84 5.24 -2.98
N ASN A 139 10.89 4.83 -2.25
CA ASN A 139 12.24 5.37 -2.42
C ASN A 139 13.28 4.37 -2.94
N CYS A 140 13.06 3.05 -2.88
CA CYS A 140 14.06 2.07 -3.36
C CYS A 140 14.09 1.84 -4.87
N SER A 141 13.52 2.80 -5.59
CA SER A 141 13.72 3.03 -7.01
C SER A 141 15.17 3.42 -7.31
N ALA A 142 15.91 2.53 -7.98
CA ALA A 142 17.33 2.66 -8.31
C ALA A 142 17.68 4.05 -8.88
N SER A 143 18.44 4.80 -8.07
CA SER A 143 19.39 5.85 -8.45
C SER A 143 18.93 6.92 -9.45
N SER A 144 18.67 8.10 -8.91
CA SER A 144 19.32 9.36 -9.32
C SER A 144 20.33 9.22 -10.47
N SER A 145 19.86 9.31 -11.72
CA SER A 145 20.62 9.89 -12.85
C SER A 145 19.76 9.90 -14.13
N SER A 146 18.92 10.91 -14.23
CA SER A 146 18.74 11.68 -15.47
C SER A 146 18.05 13.00 -15.11
N SER A 147 18.82 14.09 -15.15
CA SER A 147 18.33 15.42 -15.52
C SER A 147 17.15 16.03 -14.74
N ALA A 148 17.03 15.84 -13.42
CA ALA A 148 16.16 16.71 -12.58
C ALA A 148 16.77 18.11 -12.31
N GLY A 149 17.65 18.58 -13.19
CA GLY A 149 18.15 19.95 -13.25
C GLY A 149 17.76 20.67 -14.56
N GLY A 150 16.94 20.06 -15.42
CA GLY A 150 16.57 20.65 -16.71
C GLY A 150 15.22 20.15 -17.21
N GLY A 151 14.15 20.76 -16.74
CA GLY A 151 12.77 20.51 -17.17
C GLY A 151 11.89 20.12 -16.00
N GLY A 152 10.98 21.01 -15.58
CA GLY A 152 10.13 20.90 -14.39
C GLY A 152 9.08 19.78 -14.41
N VAL A 153 9.52 18.55 -14.63
CA VAL A 153 8.68 17.36 -14.67
C VAL A 153 8.61 16.75 -13.26
N VAL A 154 7.39 16.67 -12.72
CA VAL A 154 7.11 16.19 -11.36
C VAL A 154 6.48 14.81 -11.42
N GLU A 155 7.04 13.86 -10.68
CA GLU A 155 6.46 12.53 -10.48
C GLU A 155 5.21 12.62 -9.59
N LYS A 156 4.16 11.88 -9.93
CA LYS A 156 2.96 11.73 -9.11
C LYS A 156 2.90 10.30 -8.57
N LEU A 157 2.95 10.16 -7.26
CA LEU A 157 2.80 8.89 -6.55
C LEU A 157 1.39 8.81 -5.96
N PHE A 158 0.62 7.79 -6.33
CA PHE A 158 -0.69 7.54 -5.73
C PHE A 158 -0.62 6.47 -4.64
N ILE A 159 -1.31 6.73 -3.53
CA ILE A 159 -1.41 5.82 -2.37
C ILE A 159 -2.86 5.56 -1.98
N GLY A 160 -3.12 4.39 -1.42
CA GLY A 160 -4.46 3.96 -0.96
C GLY A 160 -4.86 4.44 0.43
N SER A 161 -4.12 5.36 1.05
CA SER A 161 -4.39 5.86 2.41
C SER A 161 -5.76 6.53 2.49
N GLY A 162 -6.47 6.33 3.62
CA GLY A 162 -7.80 6.87 3.88
C GLY A 162 -8.96 5.92 3.54
N ALA A 163 -8.75 4.92 2.67
CA ALA A 163 -9.81 4.00 2.29
C ALA A 163 -10.30 3.13 3.47
N ASP A 164 -9.40 2.77 4.38
CA ASP A 164 -9.75 1.95 5.54
C ASP A 164 -10.61 2.71 6.56
N GLU A 165 -10.27 3.96 6.83
CA GLU A 165 -10.96 4.87 7.75
C GLU A 165 -12.34 5.28 7.21
N LEU A 166 -12.46 5.49 5.89
CA LEU A 166 -13.72 5.89 5.26
C LEU A 166 -14.71 4.73 5.10
N PHE A 167 -14.21 3.54 4.75
CA PHE A 167 -15.07 2.42 4.33
C PHE A 167 -14.94 1.17 5.21
N GLY A 168 -14.37 1.30 6.40
CA GLY A 168 -14.38 0.23 7.39
C GLY A 168 -13.49 -0.96 7.03
N GLY A 169 -12.18 -0.74 6.87
CA GLY A 169 -11.25 -1.77 6.42
C GLY A 169 -10.38 -2.47 7.47
N TYR A 170 -10.23 -1.90 8.67
CA TYR A 170 -9.43 -2.51 9.76
C TYR A 170 -10.17 -3.64 10.49
N MET A 171 -9.41 -4.62 10.99
CA MET A 171 -9.97 -5.70 11.83
C MET A 171 -10.62 -5.14 13.10
N ASN A 172 -10.05 -4.05 13.64
CA ASN A 172 -10.61 -3.36 14.81
C ASN A 172 -12.07 -2.94 14.58
N HIS A 173 -12.44 -2.50 13.38
CA HIS A 173 -13.82 -2.16 13.03
C HIS A 173 -14.77 -3.33 13.22
N ARG A 174 -14.35 -4.53 12.79
CA ARG A 174 -15.11 -5.76 12.99
C ARG A 174 -15.21 -6.12 14.46
N THR A 175 -14.12 -6.01 15.20
CA THR A 175 -14.12 -6.24 16.65
C THR A 175 -15.06 -5.27 17.38
N THR A 176 -15.03 -3.97 17.06
CA THR A 176 -15.94 -2.97 17.61
C THR A 176 -17.39 -3.29 17.27
N PHE A 177 -17.69 -3.59 16.01
CA PHE A 177 -19.04 -3.95 15.58
C PHE A 177 -19.58 -5.17 16.34
N THR A 178 -18.79 -6.23 16.44
CA THR A 178 -19.20 -7.46 17.15
C THR A 178 -19.45 -7.22 18.64
N ARG A 179 -18.67 -6.34 19.28
CA ARG A 179 -18.76 -6.09 20.73
C ARG A 179 -19.77 -5.02 21.12
N GLN A 180 -19.92 -3.98 20.30
CA GLN A 180 -20.60 -2.73 20.66
C GLN A 180 -21.65 -2.29 19.61
N GLY A 181 -21.78 -3.01 18.50
CA GLY A 181 -22.79 -2.77 17.49
C GLY A 181 -22.44 -1.66 16.48
N GLN A 182 -23.43 -1.34 15.64
CA GLN A 182 -23.27 -0.45 14.48
C GLN A 182 -22.96 1.00 14.86
N GLN A 183 -23.59 1.52 15.93
CA GLN A 183 -23.38 2.89 16.37
C GLN A 183 -21.93 3.13 16.83
N ALA A 184 -21.34 2.18 17.56
CA ALA A 184 -19.95 2.26 18.00
C ALA A 184 -18.97 2.14 16.82
N LEU A 185 -19.28 1.32 15.81
CA LEU A 185 -18.52 1.26 14.57
C LEU A 185 -18.51 2.65 13.88
N GLN A 186 -19.67 3.28 13.74
CA GLN A 186 -19.77 4.60 13.13
C GLN A 186 -18.90 5.63 13.85
N GLN A 187 -19.03 5.71 15.17
CA GLN A 187 -18.22 6.63 16.00
C GLN A 187 -16.72 6.35 15.85
N THR A 188 -16.33 5.07 15.79
CA THR A 188 -14.92 4.67 15.60
C THR A 188 -14.38 5.19 14.27
N LEU A 189 -15.12 5.02 13.16
CA LEU A 189 -14.70 5.50 11.84
C LEU A 189 -14.59 7.04 11.81
N GLU A 190 -15.55 7.74 12.40
CA GLU A 190 -15.54 9.20 12.49
C GLU A 190 -14.35 9.71 13.32
N GLU A 191 -14.03 9.08 14.44
CA GLU A 191 -12.87 9.41 15.27
C GLU A 191 -11.55 9.13 14.56
N GLU A 192 -11.43 7.99 13.87
CA GLU A 192 -10.23 7.65 13.11
C GLU A 192 -10.00 8.61 11.95
N LEU A 193 -11.05 8.95 11.19
CA LEU A 193 -10.97 9.95 10.13
C LEU A 193 -10.56 11.33 10.69
N ARG A 194 -11.14 11.76 11.83
CA ARG A 194 -10.77 13.03 12.48
C ARG A 194 -9.30 13.07 12.91
N ARG A 195 -8.71 11.93 13.27
CA ARG A 195 -7.32 11.82 13.74
C ARG A 195 -6.33 11.38 12.65
N ILE A 196 -6.78 11.12 11.42
CA ILE A 196 -5.96 10.50 10.38
C ILE A 196 -4.69 11.31 10.06
N GLY A 197 -4.79 12.64 10.12
CA GLY A 197 -3.66 13.55 9.91
C GLY A 197 -2.50 13.29 10.87
N GLN A 198 -2.82 13.17 12.17
CA GLN A 198 -1.82 12.99 13.23
C GLN A 198 -1.32 11.54 13.31
N ARG A 199 -2.16 10.55 12.98
CA ARG A 199 -1.82 9.12 13.11
C ARG A 199 -1.14 8.50 11.90
N SER A 200 -1.65 8.79 10.71
CA SER A 200 -1.22 8.12 9.48
C SER A 200 -0.54 9.09 8.52
N LEU A 201 -1.19 10.21 8.18
CA LEU A 201 -0.72 11.06 7.09
C LEU A 201 0.58 11.78 7.41
N GLY A 202 0.76 12.27 8.63
CA GLY A 202 2.01 12.91 9.03
C GLY A 202 3.22 11.97 8.97
N ARG A 203 3.03 10.67 9.23
CA ARG A 203 4.06 9.64 9.03
C ARG A 203 4.30 9.40 7.54
N ASP A 204 3.23 9.11 6.80
CA ASP A 204 3.29 8.73 5.40
C ASP A 204 3.94 9.84 4.54
N ASP A 205 3.60 11.09 4.82
CA ASP A 205 4.18 12.28 4.18
C ASP A 205 5.70 12.32 4.38
N ARG A 206 6.18 12.28 5.63
CA ARG A 206 7.62 12.35 5.94
C ARG A 206 8.44 11.21 5.36
N VAL A 207 7.88 10.00 5.26
CA VAL A 207 8.61 8.82 4.73
C VAL A 207 8.57 8.73 3.20
N LEU A 208 7.54 9.31 2.56
CA LEU A 208 7.40 9.32 1.09
C LEU A 208 7.94 10.61 0.45
N ASP A 209 8.22 11.64 1.25
CA ASP A 209 8.77 12.91 0.78
C ASP A 209 10.11 12.70 0.07
N ARG A 210 10.19 13.26 -1.14
CA ARG A 210 11.43 13.33 -1.92
C ARG A 210 11.33 14.44 -2.97
N PRO A 211 12.47 14.99 -3.42
CA PRO A 211 12.49 16.01 -4.45
C PRO A 211 11.75 15.59 -5.73
N TRP A 212 11.01 16.54 -6.33
CA TRP A 212 10.35 16.40 -7.62
C TRP A 212 9.26 15.31 -7.67
N ARG A 213 8.70 14.95 -6.51
CA ARG A 213 7.53 14.07 -6.40
C ARG A 213 6.42 14.76 -5.63
N THR A 214 5.18 14.46 -6.02
CA THR A 214 3.99 14.77 -5.24
C THR A 214 3.25 13.48 -4.91
N THR A 215 2.91 13.30 -3.64
CA THR A 215 2.13 12.14 -3.17
C THR A 215 0.65 12.51 -3.15
N HIS A 216 -0.18 11.67 -3.76
CA HIS A 216 -1.62 11.85 -3.91
C HIS A 216 -2.33 10.71 -3.20
N ALA A 217 -3.29 11.02 -2.32
CA ALA A 217 -4.15 10.05 -1.67
C ALA A 217 -5.61 10.29 -2.11
N PRO A 218 -6.07 9.73 -3.26
CA PRO A 218 -7.36 10.09 -3.86
C PRO A 218 -8.57 9.87 -2.95
N PHE A 219 -8.50 8.90 -2.03
CA PHE A 219 -9.56 8.67 -1.05
C PHE A 219 -9.73 9.81 -0.05
N LEU A 220 -8.72 10.67 0.09
CA LEU A 220 -8.72 11.81 1.02
C LEU A 220 -8.91 13.15 0.29
N ASP A 221 -9.25 13.12 -0.99
CA ASP A 221 -9.72 14.30 -1.70
C ASP A 221 -10.97 14.87 -1.01
N GLU A 222 -10.98 16.17 -0.71
CA GLU A 222 -12.00 16.80 0.13
C GLU A 222 -13.42 16.61 -0.43
N PRO A 223 -13.73 16.94 -1.70
CA PRO A 223 -15.01 16.62 -2.32
C PRO A 223 -15.41 15.15 -2.20
N PHE A 224 -14.46 14.23 -2.41
CA PHE A 224 -14.73 12.80 -2.27
C PHE A 224 -15.09 12.42 -0.83
N VAL A 225 -14.34 12.90 0.15
CA VAL A 225 -14.62 12.67 1.58
C VAL A 225 -15.98 13.23 1.98
N VAL A 226 -16.33 14.44 1.52
CA VAL A 226 -17.64 15.05 1.78
C VAL A 226 -18.76 14.17 1.23
N TRP A 227 -18.63 13.70 -0.01
CA TRP A 227 -19.62 12.81 -0.62
C TRP A 227 -19.73 11.47 0.13
N VAL A 228 -18.60 10.83 0.48
CA VAL A 228 -18.61 9.55 1.22
C VAL A 228 -19.29 9.69 2.59
N ASN A 229 -19.11 10.81 3.27
CA ASN A 229 -19.74 11.06 4.57
C ASN A 229 -21.26 11.26 4.50
N GLN A 230 -21.81 11.57 3.32
CA GLN A 230 -23.26 11.63 3.11
C GLN A 230 -23.88 10.25 2.85
N LEU A 231 -23.08 9.23 2.56
CA LEU A 231 -23.57 7.89 2.28
C LEU A 231 -24.03 7.16 3.56
N PRO A 232 -25.13 6.37 3.49
CA PRO A 232 -25.51 5.44 4.55
C PRO A 232 -24.35 4.52 4.92
N LEU A 233 -24.21 4.21 6.21
CA LEU A 233 -23.10 3.39 6.70
C LEU A 233 -23.08 2.02 6.04
N GLU A 234 -24.26 1.39 5.88
CA GLU A 234 -24.41 0.08 5.26
C GLU A 234 -23.91 -0.02 3.81
N TRP A 235 -23.82 1.11 3.09
CA TRP A 235 -23.24 1.12 1.73
C TRP A 235 -21.72 1.14 1.77
N LYS A 236 -21.15 1.70 2.84
CA LYS A 236 -19.70 1.76 3.05
C LYS A 236 -19.18 0.45 3.63
N VAL A 237 -19.88 -0.07 4.63
CA VAL A 237 -19.46 -1.22 5.44
C VAL A 237 -20.66 -1.93 6.06
N ASP A 238 -20.72 -3.25 5.96
CA ASP A 238 -21.68 -4.09 6.67
C ASP A 238 -20.99 -5.36 7.16
N LEU A 239 -20.62 -5.33 8.44
CA LEU A 239 -19.82 -6.38 9.07
C LEU A 239 -20.65 -7.58 9.53
N ARG A 240 -21.95 -7.61 9.23
CA ARG A 240 -22.76 -8.85 9.25
C ARG A 240 -22.29 -9.81 8.16
N TYR A 241 -21.77 -9.28 7.06
CA TYR A 241 -21.12 -10.07 6.03
C TYR A 241 -19.71 -10.53 6.47
N PRO A 242 -19.26 -11.67 5.94
CA PRO A 242 -17.95 -12.22 6.24
C PRO A 242 -16.80 -11.31 5.75
N ARG A 243 -15.59 -11.61 6.24
CA ARG A 243 -14.37 -10.92 5.81
C ARG A 243 -14.18 -11.06 4.31
N GLY A 244 -13.73 -9.99 3.64
CA GLY A 244 -13.54 -9.98 2.19
C GLY A 244 -14.79 -9.57 1.41
N LEU A 245 -15.93 -9.41 2.09
CA LEU A 245 -17.15 -8.83 1.53
C LEU A 245 -17.61 -7.63 2.34
N GLY A 246 -17.81 -7.80 3.65
CA GLY A 246 -18.44 -6.78 4.50
C GLY A 246 -17.65 -5.49 4.70
N GLU A 247 -16.32 -5.55 4.59
CA GLU A 247 -15.47 -4.37 4.58
C GLU A 247 -15.47 -3.69 3.20
N LYS A 248 -15.49 -2.34 3.15
CA LYS A 248 -15.31 -1.58 1.90
C LYS A 248 -16.32 -1.91 0.81
N LEU A 249 -17.57 -2.12 1.17
CA LEU A 249 -18.61 -2.65 0.28
C LEU A 249 -18.73 -1.90 -1.03
N ILE A 250 -18.86 -0.57 -0.99
CA ILE A 250 -18.99 0.23 -2.22
C ILE A 250 -17.76 0.12 -3.13
N ILE A 251 -16.54 0.08 -2.57
CA ILE A 251 -15.31 -0.13 -3.34
C ILE A 251 -15.35 -1.49 -4.04
N ARG A 252 -15.74 -2.55 -3.32
CA ARG A 252 -15.85 -3.90 -3.87
C ARG A 252 -16.93 -3.98 -4.94
N ALA A 253 -18.09 -3.35 -4.73
CA ALA A 253 -19.18 -3.31 -5.70
C ALA A 253 -18.75 -2.60 -6.99
N VAL A 254 -18.01 -1.49 -6.89
CA VAL A 254 -17.46 -0.80 -8.06
C VAL A 254 -16.46 -1.69 -8.80
N LEU A 255 -15.49 -2.29 -8.10
CA LEU A 255 -14.53 -3.20 -8.72
C LEU A 255 -15.19 -4.41 -9.38
N TRP A 256 -16.20 -4.98 -8.73
CA TRP A 256 -17.02 -6.07 -9.27
C TRP A 256 -17.71 -5.64 -10.58
N LYS A 257 -18.36 -4.46 -10.58
CA LYS A 257 -19.02 -3.89 -11.76
C LYS A 257 -18.03 -3.60 -12.90
N LEU A 258 -16.79 -3.24 -12.56
CA LEU A 258 -15.71 -3.01 -13.53
C LEU A 258 -15.06 -4.31 -14.04
N GLY A 259 -15.46 -5.48 -13.52
CA GLY A 259 -14.96 -6.77 -13.98
C GLY A 259 -13.72 -7.29 -13.27
N PHE A 260 -13.25 -6.64 -12.19
CA PHE A 260 -12.07 -7.05 -11.41
C PHE A 260 -12.31 -8.26 -10.50
N ASN A 261 -13.09 -9.22 -11.00
CA ASN A 261 -13.33 -10.48 -10.32
C ASN A 261 -12.14 -11.43 -10.50
N PRO A 262 -11.77 -12.20 -9.46
CA PRO A 262 -12.32 -12.19 -8.10
C PRO A 262 -11.50 -11.30 -7.13
N SER A 263 -10.56 -10.49 -7.63
CA SER A 263 -9.70 -9.60 -6.83
C SER A 263 -10.48 -8.61 -5.96
N CYS A 264 -11.70 -8.24 -6.36
CA CYS A 264 -12.61 -7.43 -5.56
C CYS A 264 -13.03 -8.07 -4.22
N PHE A 265 -12.80 -9.37 -4.01
CA PHE A 265 -13.14 -10.08 -2.77
C PHE A 265 -11.93 -10.43 -1.88
N LEU A 266 -10.77 -9.89 -2.21
CA LEU A 266 -9.58 -10.05 -1.40
C LEU A 266 -9.76 -9.46 0.00
N CYS A 267 -9.37 -10.24 1.01
CA CYS A 267 -9.36 -9.77 2.38
C CYS A 267 -8.28 -8.69 2.56
N LYS A 268 -8.60 -7.64 3.33
CA LYS A 268 -7.63 -6.60 3.69
C LYS A 268 -6.43 -7.20 4.42
N ARG A 269 -5.24 -6.80 3.99
CA ARG A 269 -3.96 -7.05 4.64
C ARG A 269 -3.27 -5.71 4.84
N ALA A 270 -2.80 -5.42 6.05
CA ALA A 270 -2.05 -4.17 6.27
C ALA A 270 -0.65 -4.30 5.67
N ILE A 271 -0.10 -3.20 5.15
CA ILE A 271 1.17 -3.19 4.40
C ILE A 271 2.32 -3.81 5.21
N GLN A 272 2.35 -3.66 6.54
CA GLN A 272 3.40 -4.23 7.36
C GLN A 272 3.38 -5.77 7.41
N PHE A 273 2.21 -6.38 7.25
CA PHE A 273 2.07 -7.84 7.18
C PHE A 273 2.13 -8.34 5.74
N GLY A 274 1.56 -7.58 4.82
CA GLY A 274 1.50 -7.89 3.40
C GLY A 274 2.87 -7.90 2.72
N SER A 275 3.74 -6.96 3.09
CA SER A 275 5.11 -6.83 2.58
C SER A 275 6.13 -7.76 3.25
N ASN A 276 5.77 -8.47 4.33
CA ASN A 276 6.67 -9.22 5.22
C ASN A 276 7.65 -8.38 6.06
N VAL A 277 7.59 -7.05 6.11
CA VAL A 277 8.54 -6.24 6.92
C VAL A 277 8.54 -6.63 8.40
N VAL A 278 7.38 -7.02 8.96
CA VAL A 278 7.28 -7.47 10.36
C VAL A 278 8.10 -8.74 10.63
N LYS A 279 8.34 -9.57 9.61
CA LYS A 279 9.18 -10.78 9.75
C LYS A 279 10.67 -10.47 9.89
N LEU A 280 11.09 -9.25 9.54
CA LEU A 280 12.46 -8.78 9.77
C LEU A 280 12.67 -8.23 11.19
N GLN A 281 11.58 -7.93 11.91
CA GLN A 281 11.68 -7.45 13.28
C GLN A 281 11.86 -8.62 14.26
N ASP A 282 12.70 -8.40 15.28
CA ASP A 282 12.92 -9.39 16.34
C ASP A 282 11.61 -9.75 17.05
N LYS A 283 11.37 -11.06 17.25
CA LYS A 283 10.20 -11.58 17.95
C LYS A 283 9.97 -10.98 19.35
N LYS A 284 11.04 -10.44 19.97
CA LYS A 284 10.99 -9.80 21.30
C LYS A 284 10.41 -8.38 21.29
N LEU A 285 10.47 -7.66 20.18
CA LEU A 285 9.96 -6.28 20.07
C LEU A 285 8.44 -6.22 19.79
N LEU A 286 7.86 -7.29 19.27
CA LEU A 286 6.41 -7.39 19.02
C LEU A 286 5.55 -7.29 20.29
N GLY A 287 6.14 -7.47 21.48
CA GLY A 287 5.47 -7.34 22.78
C GLY A 287 5.68 -6.01 23.51
N HIS A 288 6.65 -5.18 23.10
CA HIS A 288 6.93 -3.88 23.73
C HIS A 288 6.41 -2.74 22.84
N MET A 289 5.39 -2.03 23.31
CA MET A 289 4.65 -1.00 22.56
C MET A 289 5.44 0.28 22.24
N THR A 290 6.72 0.34 22.55
CA THR A 290 7.57 1.53 22.36
C THR A 290 8.96 1.10 21.93
N LEU A 291 9.50 1.71 20.88
CA LEU A 291 10.91 1.60 20.53
C LEU A 291 11.70 2.19 21.69
N GLN A 292 12.33 1.36 22.53
CA GLN A 292 13.15 1.85 23.64
C GLN A 292 14.14 2.90 23.13
N SER A 293 14.05 4.10 23.69
CA SER A 293 15.01 5.16 23.48
C SER A 293 16.38 4.65 23.90
N THR A 294 17.34 4.70 22.98
CA THR A 294 18.75 4.64 23.38
C THR A 294 19.00 5.84 24.27
N THR A 295 19.25 5.58 25.56
CA THR A 295 19.67 6.56 26.55
C THR A 295 20.86 7.37 26.02
N PRO A 296 20.85 8.71 26.14
CA PRO A 296 22.05 9.49 25.90
C PRO A 296 23.05 9.16 27.03
N ARG A 297 24.29 8.84 26.65
CA ARG A 297 25.43 8.90 27.57
C ARG A 297 25.81 10.36 27.82
#